data_AF-A0A917NK48-F1
#
_entry.id   AF-A0A917NK48-F1
#
_cell.length_a   1.000
_cell.length_b   1.000
_cell.length_c   1.000
_cell.angle_alpha   90.00
_cell.angle_beta   90.00
_cell.angle_gamma   90.00
#
_symmetry.space_group_name_H-M   'P 1'
#
loop_
_entity.id
_entity.type
_entity.pdbx_description
1 polymer ?
#
loop_
_entity_poly.entity_id
_entity_poly.type
_entity_poly.pdbx_seq_one_letter_code
_entity_poly.pdbx_strand_id
1 'polypeptide(L)'
;MRALVACMTDMRQHGSRYVAAALPELPFSDGAFDLTLSAHFLFMYADRLDHTFHRQALAELMRVTRHQIRIFPTVDLNGQRYEHLDALLAWVRSHGWAAEEIRVPYEFHRNAHTMVQLTRVDIPGRCMPRTSLV
;
A
#
# COMPACT_ATOMS: atom_id res chain seq x y z
N MET A 1 12.00 20.51 10.25
CA MET A 1 13.18 20.24 9.39
C MET A 1 13.95 18.96 9.70
N ARG A 2 13.89 18.36 10.92
CA ARG A 2 14.66 17.14 11.24
C ARG A 2 14.34 15.92 10.36
N ALA A 3 13.06 15.64 10.08
CA ALA A 3 12.66 14.48 9.28
C ALA A 3 13.16 14.53 7.83
N LEU A 4 13.07 15.71 7.17
CA LEU A 4 13.58 15.90 5.82
C LEU A 4 15.10 15.66 5.75
N VAL A 5 15.85 16.23 6.68
CA VAL A 5 17.31 16.05 6.74
C VAL A 5 17.67 14.59 6.97
N ALA A 6 16.97 13.89 7.87
CA ALA A 6 17.17 12.47 8.11
C ALA A 6 16.91 11.64 6.86
N CYS A 7 15.79 11.87 6.16
CA CYS A 7 15.44 11.20 4.91
C CYS A 7 16.51 11.43 3.84
N MET A 8 16.89 12.69 3.58
CA MET A 8 17.91 13.01 2.58
C MET A 8 19.28 12.41 2.90
N THR A 9 19.64 12.36 4.19
CA THR A 9 20.91 11.76 4.63
C THR A 9 20.89 10.26 4.42
N ASP A 10 19.79 9.58 4.77
CA ASP A 10 19.65 8.14 4.55
C ASP A 10 19.64 7.78 3.07
N MET A 11 18.93 8.54 2.23
CA MET A 11 18.95 8.38 0.76
C MET A 11 20.36 8.46 0.18
N ARG A 12 21.20 9.38 0.67
CA ARG A 12 22.60 9.52 0.23
C ARG A 12 23.47 8.37 0.71
N GLN A 13 23.26 7.88 1.92
CA GLN A 13 24.06 6.80 2.50
C GLN A 13 23.67 5.40 2.01
N HIS A 14 22.40 5.20 1.68
CA HIS A 14 21.82 3.91 1.34
C HIS A 14 21.11 3.93 -0.03
N GLY A 15 21.68 4.61 -1.02
CA GLY A 15 21.03 4.84 -2.32
C GLY A 15 20.50 3.59 -3.03
N SER A 16 21.12 2.43 -2.83
CA SER A 16 20.64 1.15 -3.39
C SER A 16 19.30 0.67 -2.82
N ARG A 17 18.87 1.19 -1.66
CA ARG A 17 17.54 0.90 -1.07
C ARG A 17 16.42 1.76 -1.68
N TYR A 18 16.78 2.81 -2.43
CA TYR A 18 15.83 3.76 -3.00
C TYR A 18 15.74 3.54 -4.51
N VAL A 19 14.72 2.80 -4.93
CA VAL A 19 14.50 2.46 -6.33
C VAL A 19 13.48 3.42 -6.94
N ALA A 20 13.84 4.07 -8.04
CA ALA A 20 12.89 4.84 -8.84
C ALA A 20 11.90 3.87 -9.52
N ALA A 21 10.61 4.01 -9.19
CA ALA A 21 9.54 3.17 -9.69
C ALA A 21 8.23 3.96 -9.73
N ALA A 22 7.24 3.46 -10.49
CA ALA A 22 5.92 4.07 -10.60
C ALA A 22 4.84 2.99 -10.57
N LEU A 23 3.81 3.17 -9.74
CA LEU A 23 2.63 2.31 -9.80
C LEU A 23 1.87 2.54 -11.13
N PRO A 24 1.25 1.49 -11.70
CA PRO A 24 1.07 0.15 -11.13
C PRO A 24 2.15 -0.88 -11.50
N GLU A 25 3.35 -0.47 -11.91
CA GLU A 25 4.42 -1.39 -12.34
C GLU A 25 5.69 -1.21 -11.49
N LEU A 26 5.90 -2.13 -10.54
CA LEU A 26 7.06 -2.11 -9.65
C LEU A 26 8.13 -3.11 -10.11
N PRO A 27 9.43 -2.74 -10.09
CA PRO A 27 10.54 -3.59 -10.52
C PRO A 27 10.95 -4.61 -9.44
N PHE A 28 9.97 -5.21 -8.76
CA PHE A 28 10.20 -6.18 -7.69
C PHE A 28 9.55 -7.52 -8.02
N SER A 29 10.18 -8.60 -7.58
CA SER A 29 9.62 -9.95 -7.71
C SER A 29 8.37 -10.12 -6.85
N ASP A 30 7.59 -11.15 -7.15
CA ASP A 30 6.46 -11.56 -6.33
C ASP A 30 6.92 -11.84 -4.89
N GLY A 31 6.19 -11.31 -3.91
CA GLY A 31 6.52 -11.44 -2.50
C GLY A 31 7.92 -10.94 -2.13
N ALA A 32 8.44 -9.91 -2.79
CA ALA A 32 9.72 -9.30 -2.42
C ALA A 32 9.73 -8.75 -0.98
N PHE A 33 8.58 -8.34 -0.44
CA PHE A 33 8.46 -7.69 0.87
C PHE A 33 7.51 -8.42 1.80
N ASP A 34 7.85 -8.50 3.10
CA ASP A 34 6.91 -9.00 4.12
C ASP A 34 5.80 -7.98 4.41
N LEU A 35 6.17 -6.70 4.42
CA LEU A 35 5.31 -5.56 4.74
C LEU A 35 5.51 -4.44 3.72
N THR A 36 4.40 -3.92 3.20
CA THR A 36 4.39 -2.73 2.33
C THR A 36 3.57 -1.61 2.97
N LEU A 37 4.12 -0.39 2.95
CA LEU A 37 3.51 0.80 3.52
C LEU A 37 3.30 1.84 2.41
N SER A 38 2.05 2.25 2.18
CA SER A 38 1.72 3.41 1.35
C SER A 38 1.18 4.51 2.25
N ALA A 39 1.95 5.59 2.40
CA ALA A 39 1.47 6.83 3.00
C ALA A 39 0.76 7.69 1.94
N HIS A 40 0.37 8.93 2.32
CA HIS A 40 -0.30 10.02 1.58
C HIS A 40 -0.17 10.01 0.04
N PHE A 41 -0.78 9.02 -0.62
CA PHE A 41 -0.66 8.80 -2.05
C PHE A 41 -1.98 8.31 -2.64
N LEU A 42 -2.30 7.01 -2.52
CA LEU A 42 -3.36 6.36 -3.29
C LEU A 42 -4.70 7.10 -3.26
N PHE A 43 -5.33 7.20 -2.09
CA PHE A 43 -6.67 7.78 -1.96
C PHE A 43 -6.70 9.30 -1.93
N MET A 44 -5.57 9.93 -1.62
CA MET A 44 -5.48 11.38 -1.50
C MET A 44 -5.73 12.06 -2.84
N TYR A 45 -5.20 11.47 -3.92
CA TYR A 45 -5.31 12.00 -5.29
C TYR A 45 -6.41 11.32 -6.10
N ALA A 46 -7.51 10.92 -5.46
CA ALA A 46 -8.65 10.26 -6.12
C ALA A 46 -9.32 11.12 -7.21
N ASP A 47 -9.11 12.44 -7.19
CA ASP A 47 -9.52 13.37 -8.25
C ASP A 47 -8.69 13.24 -9.54
N ARG A 48 -7.49 12.67 -9.44
CA ARG A 48 -6.52 12.51 -10.54
C ARG A 48 -6.26 11.06 -10.92
N LEU A 49 -6.42 10.16 -9.97
CA LEU A 49 -6.18 8.74 -10.11
C LEU A 49 -7.53 8.04 -10.15
N ASP A 50 -7.88 7.46 -11.30
CA ASP A 50 -9.17 6.80 -11.45
C ASP A 50 -9.24 5.47 -10.66
N HIS A 51 -10.45 4.91 -10.56
CA HIS A 51 -10.67 3.65 -9.87
C HIS A 51 -9.89 2.47 -10.50
N THR A 52 -9.64 2.51 -11.81
CA THR A 52 -8.87 1.48 -12.51
C THR A 52 -7.42 1.48 -12.02
N PHE A 53 -6.81 2.66 -11.92
CA PHE A 53 -5.48 2.85 -11.36
C PHE A 53 -5.41 2.32 -9.93
N HIS A 54 -6.38 2.66 -9.08
CA HIS A 54 -6.41 2.21 -7.69
C HIS A 54 -6.40 0.68 -7.57
N ARG A 55 -7.21 0.01 -8.40
CA ARG A 55 -7.27 -1.45 -8.44
C ARG A 55 -5.96 -2.06 -8.95
N GLN A 56 -5.37 -1.49 -10.02
CA GLN A 56 -4.09 -1.97 -10.56
C GLN A 56 -2.94 -1.76 -9.56
N ALA A 57 -2.90 -0.60 -8.91
CA ALA A 57 -1.91 -0.30 -7.88
C ALA A 57 -2.02 -1.27 -6.70
N LEU A 58 -3.25 -1.53 -6.21
CA LEU A 58 -3.45 -2.52 -5.15
C LEU A 58 -3.06 -3.93 -5.58
N ALA A 59 -3.40 -4.34 -6.81
CA ALA A 59 -2.99 -5.63 -7.34
C ALA A 59 -1.46 -5.77 -7.32
N GLU A 60 -0.76 -4.71 -7.71
CA GLU A 60 0.70 -4.68 -7.72
C GLU A 60 1.30 -4.74 -6.31
N LEU A 61 0.76 -3.96 -5.37
CA LEU A 61 1.17 -4.02 -3.97
C LEU A 61 0.92 -5.42 -3.38
N MET A 62 -0.20 -6.05 -3.69
CA MET A 62 -0.52 -7.43 -3.30
C MET A 62 0.41 -8.47 -3.93
N ARG A 63 0.90 -8.22 -5.16
CA ARG A 63 1.85 -9.10 -5.86
C ARG A 63 3.21 -9.09 -5.16
N VAL A 64 3.75 -7.91 -4.88
CA VAL A 64 5.09 -7.77 -4.29
C VAL A 64 5.14 -8.04 -2.79
N THR A 65 3.98 -8.20 -2.12
CA THR A 65 3.90 -8.35 -0.66
C THR A 65 3.52 -9.76 -0.23
N ARG A 66 4.23 -10.31 0.77
CA ARG A 66 3.98 -11.65 1.33
C ARG A 66 2.86 -11.64 2.36
N HIS A 67 2.88 -10.72 3.32
CA HIS A 67 2.06 -10.84 4.51
C HIS A 67 1.08 -9.68 4.71
N GLN A 68 1.56 -8.43 4.67
CA GLN A 68 0.74 -7.30 5.08
C GLN A 68 0.98 -6.02 4.28
N ILE A 69 -0.10 -5.31 3.97
CA ILE A 69 -0.06 -3.97 3.36
C ILE A 69 -0.80 -3.00 4.29
N ARG A 70 -0.25 -1.80 4.48
CA ARG A 70 -0.94 -0.70 5.18
C ARG A 70 -1.00 0.53 4.29
N ILE A 71 -2.19 1.10 4.14
CA ILE A 71 -2.44 2.25 3.27
C ILE A 71 -3.08 3.35 4.08
N PHE A 72 -2.43 4.50 4.14
CA PHE A 72 -2.89 5.66 4.89
C PHE A 72 -2.74 6.94 4.05
N PRO A 73 -3.68 7.90 4.15
CA PRO A 73 -4.99 7.79 4.81
C PRO A 73 -6.04 7.21 3.85
N THR A 74 -7.25 6.92 4.36
CA THR A 74 -8.40 6.46 3.54
C THR A 74 -9.28 7.61 3.01
N VAL A 75 -8.76 8.84 3.02
CA VAL A 75 -9.48 10.05 2.60
C VAL A 75 -8.79 10.77 1.44
N ASP A 76 -9.56 11.54 0.69
CA ASP A 76 -9.11 12.45 -0.35
C ASP A 76 -8.52 13.76 0.22
N LEU A 77 -8.09 14.67 -0.66
CA LEU A 77 -7.60 16.01 -0.28
C LEU A 77 -8.64 16.88 0.45
N ASN A 78 -9.94 16.57 0.33
CA ASN A 78 -11.02 17.27 1.03
C ASN A 78 -11.37 16.63 2.39
N GLY A 79 -10.66 15.57 2.78
CA GLY A 79 -10.94 14.81 4.00
C GLY A 79 -12.21 13.96 3.91
N GLN A 80 -12.69 13.67 2.70
CA GLN A 80 -13.79 12.74 2.46
C GLN A 80 -13.24 11.33 2.30
N ARG A 81 -13.88 10.35 2.95
CA ARG A 81 -13.54 8.94 2.77
C ARG A 81 -13.67 8.59 1.29
N TYR A 82 -12.69 7.88 0.74
CA TYR A 82 -12.68 7.49 -0.66
C TYR A 82 -13.99 6.77 -1.05
N GLU A 83 -14.71 7.32 -2.02
CA GLU A 83 -16.07 6.90 -2.37
C GLU A 83 -16.17 5.41 -2.72
N HIS A 84 -15.17 4.89 -3.44
CA HIS A 84 -15.16 3.51 -3.91
C HIS A 84 -14.40 2.56 -2.98
N LEU A 85 -14.09 2.99 -1.74
CA LEU A 85 -13.29 2.18 -0.84
C LEU A 85 -13.93 0.81 -0.56
N ASP A 86 -15.23 0.76 -0.32
CA ASP A 86 -15.90 -0.51 0.01
C ASP A 86 -15.88 -1.50 -1.15
N ALA A 87 -16.07 -1.03 -2.38
CA ALA A 87 -15.95 -1.84 -3.59
C ALA A 87 -14.52 -2.36 -3.76
N LEU A 88 -13.52 -1.51 -3.49
CA LEU A 88 -12.11 -1.86 -3.58
C LEU A 88 -11.73 -2.91 -2.52
N LEU A 89 -12.19 -2.76 -1.27
CA LEU A 89 -11.95 -3.73 -0.20
C LEU A 89 -12.68 -5.05 -0.46
N ALA A 90 -13.88 -5.04 -1.06
CA ALA A 90 -14.56 -6.25 -1.49
C ALA A 90 -13.77 -7.00 -2.57
N TRP A 91 -13.23 -6.27 -3.56
CA TRP A 91 -12.33 -6.85 -4.56
C TRP A 91 -11.06 -7.43 -3.92
N VAL A 92 -10.42 -6.74 -2.98
CA VAL A 92 -9.25 -7.27 -2.26
C VAL A 92 -9.60 -8.59 -1.55
N ARG A 93 -10.76 -8.64 -0.88
CA ARG A 93 -11.25 -9.85 -0.20
C ARG A 93 -11.47 -11.03 -1.15
N SER A 94 -12.00 -10.78 -2.34
CA SER A 94 -12.16 -11.83 -3.35
C SER A 94 -10.84 -12.35 -3.93
N HIS A 95 -9.70 -11.69 -3.64
CA HIS A 95 -8.37 -12.05 -4.13
C HIS A 95 -7.47 -12.64 -3.03
N GLY A 96 -8.05 -13.15 -1.94
CA GLY A 96 -7.33 -13.91 -0.91
C GLY A 96 -6.64 -13.07 0.16
N TRP A 97 -7.17 -11.87 0.42
CA TRP A 97 -6.68 -10.97 1.46
C TRP A 97 -7.81 -10.56 2.41
N ALA A 98 -7.56 -10.56 3.71
CA ALA A 98 -8.40 -9.85 4.66
C ALA A 98 -8.16 -8.35 4.50
N ALA A 99 -9.19 -7.55 4.76
CA ALA A 99 -9.13 -6.10 4.65
C ALA A 99 -9.92 -5.45 5.78
N GLU A 100 -9.26 -4.55 6.52
CA GLU A 100 -9.84 -3.84 7.66
C GLU A 100 -9.50 -2.34 7.57
N GLU A 101 -10.47 -1.49 7.90
CA GLU A 101 -10.23 -0.06 8.07
C GLU A 101 -10.05 0.23 9.56
N ILE A 102 -8.86 0.69 9.94
CA ILE A 102 -8.42 0.84 11.33
C ILE A 102 -8.18 2.31 11.62
N ARG A 103 -8.74 2.80 12.72
CA ARG A 103 -8.46 4.16 13.22
C ARG A 103 -7.05 4.24 13.81
N VAL A 104 -6.31 5.30 13.47
CA VAL A 104 -4.97 5.57 13.98
C VAL A 104 -4.96 6.88 14.76
N PRO A 105 -4.07 7.05 15.77
CA PRO A 105 -4.03 8.27 16.58
C PRO A 105 -3.41 9.48 15.86
N TYR A 106 -2.87 9.28 14.65
CA TYR A 106 -2.28 10.33 13.82
C TYR A 106 -3.35 10.99 12.94
N GLU A 107 -3.48 12.31 13.05
CA GLU A 107 -4.36 13.12 12.23
C GLU A 107 -3.68 14.46 11.91
N PHE A 108 -3.16 14.60 10.69
CA PHE A 108 -2.55 15.84 10.21
C PHE A 108 -3.47 16.62 9.26
N HIS A 109 -4.23 15.90 8.44
CA HIS A 109 -5.30 16.43 7.60
C HIS A 109 -6.66 16.07 8.21
N ARG A 110 -7.68 16.91 8.01
CA ARG A 110 -9.03 16.69 8.53
C ARG A 110 -9.53 15.29 8.14
N ASN A 111 -9.99 14.51 9.12
CA ASN A 111 -10.50 13.14 8.95
C ASN A 111 -9.48 12.11 8.43
N ALA A 112 -8.21 12.49 8.23
CA ALA A 112 -7.14 11.58 7.83
C ALA A 112 -6.62 10.84 9.06
N HIS A 113 -7.44 9.95 9.60
CA HIS A 113 -7.23 9.25 10.87
C HIS A 113 -7.54 7.75 10.79
N THR A 114 -7.60 7.24 9.57
CA THR A 114 -7.94 5.85 9.25
C THR A 114 -6.94 5.31 8.23
N MET A 115 -6.51 4.06 8.42
CA MET A 115 -5.72 3.31 7.45
C MET A 115 -6.45 2.05 7.04
N VAL A 116 -6.21 1.57 5.83
CA VAL A 116 -6.53 0.20 5.44
C VAL A 116 -5.37 -0.71 5.82
N GLN A 117 -5.68 -1.80 6.51
CA GLN A 117 -4.77 -2.92 6.72
C GLN A 117 -5.25 -4.11 5.88
N LEU A 118 -4.37 -4.61 5.01
CA LEU A 118 -4.59 -5.82 4.25
C LEU A 118 -3.67 -6.92 4.79
N THR A 119 -4.21 -8.10 5.07
CA THR A 119 -3.44 -9.25 5.52
C THR A 119 -3.73 -10.44 4.62
N ARG A 120 -2.69 -11.15 4.17
CA ARG A 120 -2.90 -12.32 3.31
C ARG A 120 -3.62 -13.42 4.09
N VAL A 121 -4.62 -14.03 3.47
CA VAL A 121 -5.31 -15.19 4.04
C VAL A 121 -4.55 -16.43 3.61
N ASP A 122 -4.03 -17.18 4.58
CA ASP A 122 -3.45 -18.49 4.32
C ASP A 122 -4.57 -19.44 3.88
N ILE A 123 -4.63 -19.72 2.58
CA ILE A 123 -5.52 -20.76 2.04
C ILE A 123 -4.77 -22.09 2.16
N PRO A 124 -5.26 -23.06 2.95
CA PRO A 124 -4.66 -24.39 3.01
C PRO A 124 -4.55 -24.99 1.61
N GLY A 125 -3.33 -25.33 1.17
CA GLY A 125 -3.07 -25.98 -0.12
C GLY A 125 -2.49 -25.10 -1.24
N ARG A 126 -2.41 -23.77 -1.08
CA ARG A 126 -1.71 -22.90 -2.05
C ARG A 126 -0.23 -22.82 -1.68
N CYS A 127 0.58 -23.72 -2.25
CA CYS A 127 2.03 -23.66 -2.14
C CYS A 127 2.52 -22.36 -2.78
N MET A 128 3.07 -21.43 -1.99
CA MET A 128 3.81 -20.30 -2.57
C MET A 128 5.02 -20.88 -3.30
N PRO A 129 5.36 -20.37 -4.51
CA PRO A 129 6.62 -20.72 -5.12
C PRO A 129 7.72 -20.30 -4.14
N ARG A 130 8.42 -21.29 -3.58
CA ARG A 130 9.65 -21.06 -2.83
C ARG A 130 10.63 -20.50 -3.84
N THR A 131 10.90 -19.20 -3.77
CA THR A 131 12.02 -18.59 -4.49
C THR A 131 13.29 -19.29 -3.97
N SER A 132 13.84 -20.20 -4.78
CA SER A 132 15.20 -20.67 -4.59
C SER A 132 16.12 -19.46 -4.76
N LEU A 133 16.80 -19.05 -3.69
CA LEU A 133 17.99 -18.21 -3.85
C LEU A 133 18.98 -19.02 -4.69
N VAL A 134 19.36 -18.46 -5.84
CA VAL A 134 20.61 -18.78 -6.54
C VAL A 134 21.74 -17.95 -5.96
#